data_AF-A0AAJ2VUF5-F1
#
_entry.id   AF-A0AAJ2VUF5-F1
#
_cell.length_a   1.000
_cell.length_b   1.000
_cell.length_c   1.000
_cell.angle_alpha   90.00
_cell.angle_beta   90.00
_cell.angle_gamma   90.00
#
_symmetry.space_group_name_H-M   'P 1'
#
loop_
_entity.id
_entity.type
_entity.pdbx_description
1 polymer ?
#
loop_
_entity_poly.entity_id
_entity_poly.type
_entity_poly.pdbx_seq_one_letter_code
_entity_poly.pdbx_strand_id
1 'polypeptide(L)'
;MNTFQHSLIVGVIATVGLFSTQGHAGLVVGGTRFVLSGADHSKSVGVKNTGKEAFLVKSVVIADTGADMSGSVSDKPGNASNSDMPFVITPPLFLLGAGKSSQLRLECLSCQTLPADRESLYRLGISAIPGGKPAANSVQLAVRSTFKLFYRPAGLPGDAIHAYEQLQWKRQGANVVVRNPTPYYVTLFDMNVNNKPVRNAGMVAPYSTRTQPWCPTAGGCDIKWQSLNDFGGISPAWSVSPTAVAMAGNAVAK
;
A
#
# COMPACT_ATOMS: atom_id res chain seq x y z
N MET A 1 -26.95 -16.47 -55.06
CA MET A 1 -27.64 -16.83 -53.80
C MET A 1 -26.66 -17.06 -52.62
N ASN A 2 -25.49 -16.39 -52.58
CA ASN A 2 -24.46 -16.61 -51.54
C ASN A 2 -23.94 -15.32 -50.85
N THR A 3 -24.41 -14.13 -51.22
CA THR A 3 -23.93 -12.86 -50.63
C THR A 3 -24.79 -12.36 -49.46
N PHE A 4 -25.97 -12.94 -49.25
CA PHE A 4 -26.86 -12.57 -48.13
C PHE A 4 -26.53 -13.28 -46.80
N GLN A 5 -25.80 -14.40 -46.81
CA GLN A 5 -25.39 -15.10 -45.59
C GLN A 5 -24.19 -14.45 -44.88
N HIS A 6 -23.37 -13.65 -45.58
CA HIS A 6 -22.20 -13.00 -44.96
C HIS A 6 -22.53 -11.71 -44.21
N SER A 7 -23.60 -10.98 -44.58
CA SER A 7 -24.03 -9.78 -43.83
C SER A 7 -24.69 -10.10 -42.50
N LEU A 8 -25.28 -11.30 -42.35
CA LEU A 8 -25.91 -11.73 -41.10
C LEU A 8 -24.90 -12.22 -40.04
N ILE A 9 -23.73 -12.70 -40.46
CA ILE A 9 -22.69 -13.19 -39.53
C ILE A 9 -21.85 -12.02 -38.97
N VAL A 10 -21.66 -10.94 -39.73
CA VAL A 10 -20.92 -9.75 -39.25
C VAL A 10 -21.75 -8.94 -38.24
N GLY A 11 -23.08 -8.95 -38.35
CA GLY A 11 -23.97 -8.29 -37.37
C GLY A 11 -24.07 -8.99 -36.01
N VAL A 12 -23.82 -10.30 -35.95
CA VAL A 12 -23.91 -11.10 -34.70
C VAL A 12 -22.62 -11.05 -33.88
N ILE A 13 -21.46 -10.79 -34.51
CA ILE A 13 -20.18 -10.67 -33.80
C ILE A 13 -20.02 -9.28 -33.12
N ALA A 14 -20.74 -8.25 -33.58
CA ALA A 14 -20.67 -6.90 -33.00
C ALA A 14 -21.45 -6.74 -31.68
N THR A 15 -22.35 -7.67 -31.32
CA THR A 15 -23.23 -7.54 -30.15
C THR A 15 -22.72 -8.25 -28.88
N VAL A 16 -21.65 -9.03 -28.96
CA VAL A 16 -21.13 -9.83 -27.82
C VAL A 16 -20.17 -9.04 -26.91
N GLY A 17 -19.78 -7.81 -27.29
CA GLY A 17 -18.73 -7.03 -26.61
C GLY A 17 -19.14 -6.16 -25.40
N LEU A 18 -20.41 -6.14 -24.95
CA LEU A 18 -20.88 -5.14 -23.98
C LEU A 18 -21.38 -5.67 -22.64
N PHE A 19 -21.22 -6.95 -22.33
CA PHE A 19 -21.42 -7.43 -20.96
C PHE A 19 -20.17 -7.15 -20.12
N SER A 20 -19.95 -5.87 -19.82
CA SER A 20 -19.13 -5.52 -18.67
C SER A 20 -19.89 -5.96 -17.43
N THR A 21 -19.45 -7.06 -16.83
CA THR A 21 -19.92 -7.47 -15.52
C THR A 21 -19.64 -6.31 -14.58
N GLN A 22 -20.69 -5.69 -14.05
CA GLN A 22 -20.52 -4.71 -12.99
C GLN A 22 -19.91 -5.46 -11.82
N GLY A 23 -18.62 -5.25 -11.57
CA GLY A 23 -17.97 -5.75 -10.37
C GLY A 23 -18.75 -5.24 -9.17
N HIS A 24 -19.27 -6.15 -8.35
CA HIS A 24 -19.95 -5.81 -7.11
C HIS A 24 -18.92 -5.34 -6.07
N ALA A 25 -18.41 -4.13 -6.25
CA ALA A 25 -17.71 -3.43 -5.18
C ALA A 25 -18.76 -2.96 -4.17
N GLY A 26 -18.70 -3.46 -2.93
CA GLY A 26 -19.59 -3.04 -1.86
C GLY A 26 -19.18 -1.68 -1.31
N LEU A 27 -17.99 -1.61 -0.70
CA LEU A 27 -17.45 -0.43 -0.05
C LEU A 27 -16.13 0.01 -0.72
N VAL A 28 -16.08 1.25 -1.17
CA VAL A 28 -14.89 1.90 -1.74
C VAL A 28 -14.32 2.87 -0.72
N VAL A 29 -12.99 2.87 -0.56
CA VAL A 29 -12.25 3.80 0.31
C VAL A 29 -11.44 4.74 -0.57
N GLY A 30 -11.47 6.03 -0.27
CA GLY A 30 -10.80 7.11 -1.01
C GLY A 30 -9.28 7.16 -0.79
N GLY A 31 -8.58 6.06 -1.09
CA GLY A 31 -7.13 5.95 -1.00
C GLY A 31 -6.66 4.52 -0.74
N THR A 32 -5.39 4.24 -1.05
CA THR A 32 -4.73 2.95 -0.77
C THR A 32 -3.71 3.04 0.36
N ARG A 33 -3.39 4.26 0.78
CA ARG A 33 -2.53 4.61 1.91
C ARG A 33 -2.85 6.03 2.37
N PHE A 34 -2.52 6.32 3.61
CA PHE A 34 -2.85 7.59 4.25
C PHE A 34 -1.63 8.16 4.96
N VAL A 35 -1.41 9.47 4.80
CA VAL A 35 -0.38 10.22 5.52
C VAL A 35 -1.07 11.28 6.37
N LEU A 36 -0.95 11.19 7.69
CA LEU A 36 -1.32 12.25 8.62
C LEU A 36 -0.10 13.11 8.90
N SER A 37 -0.14 14.35 8.43
CA SER A 37 0.90 15.35 8.67
C SER A 37 0.85 15.80 10.12
N GLY A 38 2.00 15.96 10.77
CA GLY A 38 2.12 16.55 12.10
C GLY A 38 1.70 18.01 12.14
N ALA A 39 1.64 18.69 10.98
CA ALA A 39 1.06 20.04 10.86
C ALA A 39 -0.48 20.02 10.80
N ASP A 40 -1.07 18.96 10.25
CA ASP A 40 -2.50 18.85 9.99
C ASP A 40 -3.13 17.89 11.00
N HIS A 41 -3.35 18.32 12.26
CA HIS A 41 -3.86 17.52 13.39
C HIS A 41 -4.99 16.50 13.09
N SER A 42 -5.67 16.61 11.95
CA SER A 42 -6.60 15.62 11.41
C SER A 42 -6.45 15.36 9.90
N LYS A 43 -6.87 14.19 9.44
CA LYS A 43 -7.03 13.84 8.01
C LYS A 43 -8.42 13.26 7.75
N SER A 44 -9.07 13.66 6.66
CA SER A 44 -10.31 13.02 6.19
C SER A 44 -10.04 11.80 5.31
N VAL A 45 -10.84 10.75 5.51
CA VAL A 45 -10.83 9.51 4.72
C VAL A 45 -12.25 9.25 4.20
N GLY A 46 -12.45 9.40 2.90
CA GLY A 46 -13.74 9.18 2.26
C GLY A 46 -14.06 7.70 2.12
N VAL A 47 -15.32 7.34 2.35
CA VAL A 47 -15.85 6.01 2.02
C VAL A 47 -17.15 6.13 1.24
N LYS A 48 -17.39 5.20 0.32
CA LYS A 48 -18.61 5.15 -0.49
C LYS A 48 -19.12 3.73 -0.58
N ASN A 49 -20.40 3.55 -0.29
CA ASN A 49 -21.09 2.31 -0.59
C ASN A 49 -21.55 2.35 -2.06
N THR A 50 -20.91 1.56 -2.91
CA THR A 50 -21.30 1.37 -4.32
C THR A 50 -22.21 0.16 -4.51
N GLY A 51 -22.48 -0.59 -3.44
CA GLY A 51 -23.42 -1.71 -3.42
C GLY A 51 -24.89 -1.28 -3.33
N LYS A 52 -25.75 -2.28 -3.46
CA LYS A 52 -27.22 -2.15 -3.37
C LYS A 52 -27.75 -2.30 -1.95
N GLU A 53 -26.96 -2.90 -1.06
CA GLU A 53 -27.31 -3.16 0.33
C GLU A 53 -26.61 -2.16 1.27
N ALA A 54 -27.18 -1.94 2.45
CA ALA A 54 -26.50 -1.17 3.49
C ALA A 54 -25.38 -1.98 4.15
N PHE A 55 -24.27 -1.29 4.47
CA PHE A 55 -23.18 -1.86 5.25
C PHE A 55 -23.10 -1.18 6.62
N LEU A 56 -22.89 -1.98 7.66
CA LEU A 56 -22.33 -1.47 8.90
C LEU A 56 -20.82 -1.32 8.68
N VAL A 57 -20.34 -0.08 8.70
CA VAL A 57 -18.94 0.26 8.48
C VAL A 57 -18.24 0.42 9.82
N LYS A 58 -17.22 -0.40 10.08
CA LYS A 58 -16.35 -0.27 11.25
C LYS A 58 -14.99 0.28 10.83
N SER A 59 -14.51 1.32 11.50
CA SER A 59 -13.20 1.90 11.27
C SER A 59 -12.33 1.76 12.52
N VAL A 60 -11.04 1.46 12.34
CA VAL A 60 -10.10 1.24 13.45
C VAL A 60 -8.67 1.48 13.01
N VAL A 61 -7.86 2.11 13.85
CA VAL A 61 -6.40 2.15 13.67
C VAL A 61 -5.78 1.04 14.51
N ILE A 62 -4.85 0.29 13.93
CA ILE A 62 -4.10 -0.77 14.62
C ILE A 62 -2.60 -0.56 14.43
N ALA A 63 -1.83 -1.10 15.35
CA ALA A 63 -0.38 -1.17 15.27
C ALA A 63 0.06 -1.96 14.02
N ASP A 64 1.18 -1.54 13.40
CA ASP A 64 1.80 -2.29 12.31
C ASP A 64 3.00 -3.08 12.85
N THR A 65 2.97 -4.41 12.70
CA THR A 65 4.03 -5.30 13.17
C THR A 65 5.30 -5.25 12.29
N GLY A 66 5.28 -4.47 11.21
CA GLY A 66 6.34 -4.45 10.21
C GLY A 66 6.38 -5.72 9.37
N ALA A 67 5.26 -6.47 9.27
CA ALA A 67 5.18 -7.72 8.50
C ALA A 67 5.56 -7.54 7.02
N ASP A 68 5.33 -6.33 6.47
CA ASP A 68 5.71 -5.94 5.12
C ASP A 68 7.23 -5.69 4.98
N MET A 69 8.01 -5.83 6.05
CA MET A 69 9.47 -5.68 6.10
C MET A 69 10.11 -7.00 6.57
N SER A 70 10.02 -8.02 5.70
CA SER A 70 10.58 -9.35 5.96
C SER A 70 12.11 -9.36 5.99
N GLY A 71 12.71 -10.43 6.51
CA GLY A 71 14.17 -10.60 6.60
C GLY A 71 14.78 -9.90 7.82
N SER A 72 16.10 -9.74 7.81
CA SER A 72 16.82 -9.07 8.88
C SER A 72 16.72 -7.57 8.71
N VAL A 73 16.14 -6.87 9.69
CA VAL A 73 15.93 -5.42 9.66
C VAL A 73 16.58 -4.83 10.90
N SER A 74 17.42 -3.81 10.75
CA SER A 74 18.20 -3.22 11.85
C SER A 74 17.34 -2.42 12.83
N ASP A 75 16.31 -1.76 12.31
CA ASP A 75 15.31 -1.03 13.09
C ASP A 75 13.95 -1.28 12.44
N LYS A 76 13.02 -1.92 13.18
CA LYS A 76 11.63 -2.10 12.76
C LYS A 76 10.78 -1.06 13.48
N PRO A 77 10.57 0.14 12.91
CA PRO A 77 9.76 1.19 13.51
C PRO A 77 8.25 0.89 13.56
N GLY A 78 7.85 -0.37 13.46
CA GLY A 78 6.47 -0.78 13.70
C GLY A 78 6.18 -0.76 15.19
N ASN A 79 5.14 -0.04 15.61
CA ASN A 79 4.64 -0.15 16.97
C ASN A 79 3.98 -1.53 17.11
N ALA A 80 4.50 -2.39 17.98
CA ALA A 80 4.02 -3.76 18.14
C ALA A 80 2.81 -3.88 19.07
N SER A 81 2.42 -2.80 19.76
CA SER A 81 1.34 -2.82 20.75
C SER A 81 0.20 -1.88 20.39
N ASN A 82 -1.02 -2.34 20.63
CA ASN A 82 -2.22 -1.48 20.56
C ASN A 82 -2.51 -0.76 21.89
N SER A 83 -1.69 -0.96 22.93
CA SER A 83 -1.92 -0.38 24.28
C SER A 83 -1.84 1.15 24.29
N ASP A 84 -1.04 1.73 23.40
CA ASP A 84 -0.72 3.17 23.38
C ASP A 84 -0.96 3.76 21.98
N MET A 85 -2.18 3.54 21.46
CA MET A 85 -2.57 4.05 20.14
C MET A 85 -2.74 5.58 20.18
N PRO A 86 -1.94 6.37 19.44
CA PRO A 86 -2.04 7.82 19.50
C PRO A 86 -3.12 8.38 18.57
N PHE A 87 -3.76 7.52 17.75
CA PHE A 87 -4.76 7.92 16.77
C PHE A 87 -6.17 7.49 17.16
N VAL A 88 -7.14 8.32 16.80
CA VAL A 88 -8.55 7.98 16.79
C VAL A 88 -9.11 8.15 15.39
N ILE A 89 -10.06 7.31 15.00
CA ILE A 89 -10.83 7.48 13.78
C ILE A 89 -12.32 7.51 14.07
N THR A 90 -12.99 8.55 13.56
CA THR A 90 -14.38 8.87 13.87
C THR A 90 -15.22 9.03 12.60
N PRO A 91 -16.43 8.46 12.53
CA PRO A 91 -17.03 7.53 13.49
C PRO A 91 -16.38 6.12 13.43
N PRO A 92 -16.21 5.44 14.58
CA PRO A 92 -15.64 4.09 14.64
C PRO A 92 -16.63 3.02 14.13
N LEU A 93 -17.94 3.29 14.17
CA LEU A 93 -18.99 2.40 13.70
C LEU A 93 -20.21 3.21 13.25
N PHE A 94 -20.71 2.95 12.04
CA PHE A 94 -21.91 3.62 11.52
C PHE A 94 -22.55 2.82 10.39
N LEU A 95 -23.85 3.04 10.16
CA LEU A 95 -24.57 2.44 9.04
C LEU A 95 -24.38 3.32 7.80
N LEU A 96 -23.96 2.72 6.68
CA LEU A 96 -23.82 3.38 5.39
C LEU A 96 -24.78 2.75 4.38
N GLY A 97 -25.83 3.51 4.04
CA GLY A 97 -26.85 3.09 3.06
C GLY A 97 -26.31 2.93 1.64
N ALA A 98 -27.07 2.23 0.81
CA ALA A 98 -26.73 2.00 -0.61
C ALA A 98 -26.52 3.32 -1.37
N GLY A 99 -25.46 3.37 -2.18
CA GLY A 99 -25.09 4.56 -2.97
C GLY A 99 -24.60 5.77 -2.15
N LYS A 100 -24.56 5.68 -0.82
CA LYS A 100 -24.18 6.81 0.06
C LYS A 100 -22.67 6.88 0.27
N SER A 101 -22.21 8.09 0.57
CA SER A 101 -20.83 8.38 0.97
C SER A 101 -20.79 8.94 2.39
N SER A 102 -19.67 8.72 3.05
CA SER A 102 -19.36 9.31 4.35
C SER A 102 -17.88 9.70 4.42
N GLN A 103 -17.54 10.56 5.36
CA GLN A 103 -16.17 10.96 5.65
C GLN A 103 -15.81 10.50 7.05
N LEU A 104 -14.71 9.77 7.16
CA LEU A 104 -14.08 9.44 8.43
C LEU A 104 -13.05 10.51 8.75
N ARG A 105 -12.93 10.89 10.02
CA ARG A 105 -11.90 11.80 10.51
C ARG A 105 -10.87 11.01 11.31
N LEU A 106 -9.65 10.96 10.81
CA LEU A 106 -8.49 10.45 11.52
C LEU A 106 -7.83 11.61 12.26
N GLU A 107 -7.59 11.47 13.55
CA GLU A 107 -6.98 12.51 14.39
C GLU A 107 -5.87 11.91 15.22
N CYS A 108 -4.89 12.73 15.57
CA CYS A 108 -3.88 12.34 16.52
C CYS A 108 -4.07 13.02 17.88
N LEU A 109 -4.17 12.21 18.93
CA LEU A 109 -4.39 12.65 20.31
C LEU A 109 -3.07 12.77 21.09
N SER A 110 -2.06 11.97 20.75
CA SER A 110 -0.80 11.93 21.49
C SER A 110 0.45 11.79 20.61
N CYS A 111 0.44 12.31 19.39
CA CYS A 111 1.55 12.18 18.44
C CYS A 111 2.87 12.81 18.88
N GLN A 112 2.85 13.71 19.87
CA GLN A 112 4.07 14.24 20.48
C GLN A 112 4.96 13.17 21.13
N THR A 113 4.42 11.97 21.39
CA THR A 113 5.19 10.83 21.91
C THR A 113 5.88 10.02 20.80
N LEU A 114 5.54 10.28 19.53
CA LEU A 114 6.14 9.61 18.38
C LEU A 114 7.50 10.24 18.03
N PRO A 115 8.41 9.48 17.38
CA PRO A 115 9.66 10.02 16.87
C PRO A 115 9.44 11.27 16.01
N ALA A 116 10.17 12.34 16.31
CA ALA A 116 10.09 13.60 15.57
C ALA A 116 11.03 13.62 14.34
N ASP A 117 11.99 12.71 14.27
CA ASP A 117 13.04 12.66 13.24
C ASP A 117 12.68 11.80 12.03
N ARG A 118 11.58 11.04 12.07
CA ARG A 118 11.17 10.07 11.04
C ARG A 118 9.67 9.80 11.02
N GLU A 119 9.20 9.19 9.95
CA GLU A 119 7.82 8.66 9.89
C GLU A 119 7.59 7.50 10.86
N SER A 120 6.35 7.37 11.33
CA SER A 120 5.86 6.20 12.07
C SER A 120 4.78 5.46 11.27
N LEU A 121 4.78 4.13 11.31
CA LEU A 121 3.87 3.28 10.53
C LEU A 121 2.81 2.58 11.41
N TYR A 122 1.57 2.68 10.95
CA TYR A 122 0.38 2.08 11.52
C TYR A 122 -0.51 1.53 10.38
N ARG A 123 -1.65 0.92 10.74
CA ARG A 123 -2.64 0.48 9.77
C ARG A 123 -4.03 1.02 10.05
N LEU A 124 -4.69 1.49 9.01
CA LEU A 124 -6.11 1.83 9.04
C LEU A 124 -6.93 0.64 8.52
N GLY A 125 -7.73 0.04 9.39
CA GLY A 125 -8.72 -0.97 9.04
C GLY A 125 -10.09 -0.37 8.80
N ILE A 126 -10.72 -0.72 7.68
CA ILE A 126 -12.12 -0.39 7.37
C ILE A 126 -12.84 -1.69 7.01
N SER A 127 -13.83 -2.05 7.81
CA SER A 127 -14.65 -3.24 7.60
C SER A 127 -16.02 -2.86 7.02
N ALA A 128 -16.42 -3.55 5.96
CA ALA A 128 -17.79 -3.55 5.45
C ALA A 128 -18.49 -4.82 5.95
N ILE A 129 -19.44 -4.64 6.87
CA ILE A 129 -20.23 -5.74 7.44
C ILE A 129 -21.61 -5.66 6.79
N PRO A 130 -22.02 -6.63 5.94
CA PRO A 130 -23.32 -6.58 5.30
C PRO A 130 -24.44 -6.64 6.34
N GLY A 131 -25.47 -5.81 6.16
CA GLY A 131 -26.66 -5.85 7.01
C GLY A 131 -27.60 -7.02 6.67
N GLY A 132 -28.57 -7.28 7.54
CA GLY A 132 -29.63 -8.27 7.31
C GLY A 132 -29.28 -9.68 7.78
N LYS A 133 -30.31 -10.53 7.87
CA LYS A 133 -30.15 -11.96 8.17
C LYS A 133 -29.72 -12.70 6.90
N PRO A 134 -28.71 -13.58 6.95
CA PRO A 134 -28.44 -14.49 5.86
C PRO A 134 -29.70 -15.29 5.50
N ALA A 135 -29.94 -15.50 4.20
CA ALA A 135 -30.95 -16.46 3.76
C ALA A 135 -30.57 -17.88 4.20
N ALA A 136 -31.55 -18.79 4.27
CA ALA A 136 -31.28 -20.20 4.52
C ALA A 136 -30.27 -20.73 3.49
N ASN A 137 -29.26 -21.47 3.96
CA ASN A 137 -28.15 -21.99 3.14
C ASN A 137 -27.35 -20.92 2.39
N SER A 138 -27.17 -19.73 2.98
CA SER A 138 -26.32 -18.67 2.41
C SER A 138 -25.10 -18.37 3.26
N VAL A 139 -24.05 -17.86 2.62
CA VAL A 139 -22.82 -17.36 3.26
C VAL A 139 -22.81 -15.85 3.15
N GLN A 140 -22.64 -15.17 4.28
CA GLN A 140 -22.48 -13.71 4.35
C GLN A 140 -21.03 -13.40 4.74
N LEU A 141 -20.33 -12.65 3.90
CA LEU A 141 -18.92 -12.33 4.10
C LEU A 141 -18.78 -10.86 4.51
N ALA A 142 -18.16 -10.63 5.66
CA ALA A 142 -17.65 -9.32 6.03
C ALA A 142 -16.22 -9.16 5.52
N VAL A 143 -15.92 -8.03 4.88
CA VAL A 143 -14.59 -7.75 4.30
C VAL A 143 -13.95 -6.62 5.08
N ARG A 144 -12.70 -6.82 5.52
CA ARG A 144 -11.87 -5.79 6.13
C ARG A 144 -10.72 -5.42 5.20
N SER A 145 -10.75 -4.21 4.67
CA SER A 145 -9.62 -3.61 3.99
C SER A 145 -8.67 -2.98 5.01
N THR A 146 -7.38 -3.19 4.84
CA THR A 146 -6.34 -2.64 5.73
C THR A 146 -5.34 -1.85 4.90
N PHE A 147 -5.12 -0.59 5.28
CA PHE A 147 -4.32 0.37 4.55
C PHE A 147 -3.14 0.83 5.40
N LYS A 148 -2.02 1.17 4.75
CA LYS A 148 -0.88 1.78 5.45
C LYS A 148 -1.27 3.18 5.91
N LEU A 149 -0.98 3.48 7.17
CA LEU A 149 -1.13 4.80 7.76
C LEU A 149 0.24 5.28 8.24
N PHE A 150 0.72 6.37 7.66
CA PHE A 150 1.96 7.02 8.05
C PHE A 150 1.64 8.26 8.87
N TYR A 151 2.27 8.40 10.03
CA TYR A 151 2.39 9.70 10.68
C TYR A 151 3.71 10.34 10.26
N ARG A 152 3.62 11.56 9.76
CA ARG A 152 4.77 12.32 9.26
C ARG A 152 4.95 13.58 10.10
N PRO A 153 5.95 13.62 11.01
CA PRO A 153 6.31 14.84 11.72
C PRO A 153 6.51 16.04 10.77
N ALA A 154 6.20 17.23 11.26
CA ALA A 154 6.51 18.45 10.52
C ALA A 154 8.03 18.68 10.48
N GLY A 155 8.54 19.21 9.36
CA GLY A 155 9.95 19.62 9.24
C GLY A 155 10.94 18.49 8.96
N LEU A 156 10.49 17.30 8.57
CA LEU A 156 11.41 16.26 8.08
C LEU A 156 12.21 16.75 6.87
N PRO A 157 13.51 16.43 6.78
CA PRO A 157 14.36 16.85 5.67
C PRO A 157 14.06 16.07 4.38
N GLY A 158 14.20 16.76 3.24
CA GLY A 158 14.01 16.18 1.91
C GLY A 158 12.54 16.11 1.49
N ASP A 159 12.25 15.30 0.47
CA ASP A 159 10.90 15.06 -0.02
C ASP A 159 10.61 13.56 -0.04
N ALA A 160 9.47 13.17 0.54
CA ALA A 160 9.00 11.80 0.56
C ALA A 160 8.85 11.20 -0.85
N ILE A 161 8.49 12.02 -1.85
CA ILE A 161 8.32 11.53 -3.23
C ILE A 161 9.63 11.06 -3.84
N HIS A 162 10.78 11.63 -3.42
CA HIS A 162 12.11 11.32 -3.91
C HIS A 162 12.92 10.40 -2.98
N ALA A 163 12.35 9.97 -1.85
CA ALA A 163 13.06 9.15 -0.87
C ALA A 163 13.57 7.82 -1.45
N TYR A 164 12.84 7.26 -2.41
CA TYR A 164 13.19 5.98 -3.05
C TYR A 164 14.46 6.04 -3.91
N GLU A 165 14.80 7.23 -4.40
CA GLU A 165 16.00 7.50 -5.20
C GLU A 165 17.28 7.38 -4.36
N GLN A 166 17.14 7.60 -3.05
CA GLN A 166 18.26 7.64 -2.11
C GLN A 166 18.58 6.27 -1.49
N LEU A 167 17.84 5.22 -1.86
CA LEU A 167 18.11 3.87 -1.37
C LEU A 167 19.50 3.40 -1.80
N GLN A 168 20.25 2.84 -0.85
CA GLN A 168 21.60 2.34 -1.06
C GLN A 168 21.60 0.81 -1.04
N TRP A 169 22.16 0.19 -2.08
CA TRP A 169 22.11 -1.25 -2.26
C TRP A 169 23.52 -1.85 -2.21
N LYS A 170 23.69 -2.95 -1.46
CA LYS A 170 24.95 -3.68 -1.35
C LYS A 170 24.70 -5.18 -1.40
N ARG A 171 25.39 -5.89 -2.29
CA ARG A 171 25.34 -7.35 -2.38
C ARG A 171 26.43 -8.01 -1.54
N GLN A 172 26.07 -9.11 -0.89
CA GLN A 172 26.93 -10.00 -0.10
C GLN A 172 26.55 -11.46 -0.42
N GLY A 173 27.14 -12.02 -1.47
CA GLY A 173 26.74 -13.33 -2.00
C GLY A 173 25.29 -13.31 -2.53
N ALA A 174 24.45 -14.20 -2.01
CA ALA A 174 23.01 -14.22 -2.31
C ALA A 174 22.23 -13.09 -1.60
N ASN A 175 22.77 -12.56 -0.50
CA ASN A 175 22.13 -11.51 0.27
C ASN A 175 22.31 -10.15 -0.38
N VAL A 176 21.26 -9.36 -0.37
CA VAL A 176 21.26 -7.95 -0.73
C VAL A 176 20.83 -7.16 0.50
N VAL A 177 21.64 -6.18 0.83
CA VAL A 177 21.44 -5.21 1.88
C VAL A 177 20.93 -3.93 1.24
N VAL A 178 19.72 -3.51 1.59
CA VAL A 178 19.16 -2.21 1.21
C VAL A 178 19.12 -1.31 2.43
N ARG A 179 19.76 -0.15 2.34
CA ARG A 179 19.76 0.89 3.37
C ARG A 179 18.93 2.07 2.89
N ASN A 180 18.03 2.52 3.76
CA ASN A 180 17.28 3.74 3.57
C ASN A 180 17.89 4.84 4.48
N PRO A 181 18.59 5.84 3.91
CA PRO A 181 19.15 6.94 4.69
C PRO A 181 18.14 8.06 4.98
N THR A 182 16.89 7.94 4.51
CA THR A 182 15.87 9.00 4.59
C THR A 182 14.94 8.83 5.79
N PRO A 183 14.20 9.87 6.20
CA PRO A 183 13.20 9.78 7.26
C PRO A 183 11.85 9.16 6.82
N TYR A 184 11.74 8.69 5.57
CA TYR A 184 10.47 8.22 4.98
C TYR A 184 10.47 6.72 4.73
N TYR A 185 9.31 6.06 4.84
CA TYR A 185 9.18 4.67 4.39
C TYR A 185 9.14 4.58 2.87
N VAL A 186 10.01 3.74 2.31
CA VAL A 186 10.02 3.46 0.86
C VAL A 186 9.37 2.11 0.58
N THR A 187 8.36 2.07 -0.30
CA THR A 187 7.79 0.80 -0.78
C THR A 187 8.53 0.33 -2.02
N LEU A 188 8.96 -0.92 -2.04
CA LEU A 188 9.53 -1.59 -3.21
C LEU A 188 8.38 -2.23 -3.99
N PHE A 189 7.86 -1.48 -4.98
CA PHE A 189 6.76 -1.88 -5.85
C PHE A 189 7.29 -2.45 -7.17
N ASP A 190 6.58 -3.43 -7.73
CA ASP A 190 6.94 -4.14 -8.97
C ASP A 190 8.44 -4.47 -9.09
N MET A 191 8.99 -5.03 -8.01
CA MET A 191 10.42 -5.29 -7.92
C MET A 191 10.78 -6.59 -8.66
N ASN A 192 11.78 -6.51 -9.54
CA ASN A 192 12.31 -7.65 -10.27
C ASN A 192 13.81 -7.80 -10.00
N VAL A 193 14.28 -9.05 -9.94
CA VAL A 193 15.71 -9.39 -9.90
C VAL A 193 16.03 -10.27 -11.09
N ASN A 194 16.96 -9.83 -11.94
CA ASN A 194 17.28 -10.52 -13.20
C ASN A 194 16.03 -10.86 -14.03
N ASN A 195 15.11 -9.89 -14.13
CA ASN A 195 13.79 -10.00 -14.77
C ASN A 195 12.83 -11.05 -14.16
N LYS A 196 13.11 -11.54 -12.94
CA LYS A 196 12.19 -12.40 -12.17
C LYS A 196 11.48 -11.57 -11.10
N PRO A 197 10.14 -11.65 -10.99
CA PRO A 197 9.40 -10.85 -10.02
C PRO A 197 9.67 -11.31 -8.58
N VAL A 198 9.93 -10.35 -7.71
CA VAL A 198 10.04 -10.54 -6.26
C VAL A 198 8.67 -10.23 -5.63
N ARG A 199 7.93 -11.29 -5.32
CA ARG A 199 6.64 -11.13 -4.64
C ARG A 199 6.85 -10.59 -3.23
N ASN A 200 5.98 -9.65 -2.81
CA ASN A 200 6.00 -9.05 -1.49
C ASN A 200 7.39 -8.47 -1.12
N ALA A 201 8.03 -7.79 -2.08
CA ALA A 201 9.29 -7.08 -1.86
C ALA A 201 9.20 -6.12 -0.68
N GLY A 202 8.03 -5.53 -0.41
CA GLY A 202 7.72 -4.91 0.88
C GLY A 202 8.24 -3.48 1.01
N MET A 203 8.63 -3.08 2.22
CA MET A 203 9.14 -1.71 2.49
C MET A 203 10.56 -1.69 3.05
N VAL A 204 11.18 -0.52 3.01
CA VAL A 204 12.42 -0.21 3.73
C VAL A 204 12.12 0.95 4.69
N ALA A 205 12.26 0.69 5.98
CA ALA A 205 11.97 1.66 7.04
C ALA A 205 12.93 2.86 7.04
N PRO A 206 12.51 4.02 7.58
CA PRO A 206 13.39 5.17 7.78
C PRO A 206 14.66 4.82 8.54
N TYR A 207 15.80 5.35 8.10
CA TYR A 207 17.12 5.16 8.71
C TYR A 207 17.51 3.70 9.01
N SER A 208 16.88 2.74 8.33
CA SER A 208 17.01 1.33 8.60
C SER A 208 17.71 0.62 7.45
N THR A 209 18.25 -0.55 7.76
CA THR A 209 18.83 -1.48 6.81
C THR A 209 18.04 -2.76 6.82
N ARG A 210 17.78 -3.32 5.63
CA ARG A 210 17.09 -4.59 5.45
C ARG A 210 17.93 -5.52 4.57
N THR A 211 18.08 -6.76 5.01
CA THR A 211 18.85 -7.80 4.31
C THR A 211 17.93 -8.92 3.85
N GLN A 212 18.06 -9.28 2.57
CA GLN A 212 17.22 -10.29 1.90
C GLN A 212 18.02 -11.13 0.91
N PRO A 213 17.78 -12.45 0.80
CA PRO A 213 18.41 -13.30 -0.19
C PRO A 213 17.75 -13.18 -1.57
N TRP A 214 17.59 -11.95 -2.08
CA TRP A 214 16.91 -11.70 -3.36
C TRP A 214 17.74 -12.07 -4.59
N CYS A 215 19.07 -12.17 -4.45
CA CYS A 215 19.96 -12.43 -5.57
C CYS A 215 20.50 -13.86 -5.55
N PRO A 216 20.85 -14.42 -6.72
CA PRO A 216 21.51 -15.72 -6.78
C PRO A 216 22.89 -15.66 -6.12
N THR A 217 23.43 -16.81 -5.70
CA THR A 217 24.79 -16.86 -5.10
C THR A 217 25.88 -16.49 -6.10
N ALA A 218 25.68 -16.81 -7.39
CA ALA A 218 26.61 -16.52 -8.49
C ALA A 218 25.91 -15.79 -9.64
N GLY A 219 26.67 -15.09 -10.48
CA GLY A 219 26.16 -14.32 -11.63
C GLY A 219 25.64 -12.93 -11.26
N GLY A 220 24.98 -12.27 -12.22
CA GLY A 220 24.46 -10.90 -12.06
C GLY A 220 23.33 -10.77 -11.04
N CYS A 221 23.07 -9.53 -10.63
CA CYS A 221 22.01 -9.15 -9.69
C CYS A 221 21.46 -7.79 -10.16
N ASP A 222 20.73 -7.79 -11.26
CA ASP A 222 20.08 -6.58 -11.77
C ASP A 222 18.73 -6.42 -11.07
N ILE A 223 18.64 -5.45 -10.18
CA ILE A 223 17.46 -5.16 -9.38
C ILE A 223 16.75 -3.97 -10.04
N LYS A 224 15.47 -4.16 -10.38
CA LYS A 224 14.58 -3.09 -10.87
C LYS A 224 13.41 -2.95 -9.94
N TRP A 225 12.97 -1.73 -9.68
CA TRP A 225 11.78 -1.47 -8.86
C TRP A 225 11.16 -0.12 -9.21
N GLN A 226 9.92 0.04 -8.79
CA GLN A 226 9.24 1.32 -8.67
C GLN A 226 8.90 1.54 -7.20
N SER A 227 8.43 2.73 -6.85
CA SER A 227 7.85 3.01 -5.55
C SER A 227 6.42 3.51 -5.69
N LEU A 228 5.73 3.56 -4.55
CA LEU A 228 4.42 4.20 -4.44
C LEU A 228 4.63 5.52 -3.70
N ASN A 229 4.09 6.61 -4.23
CA ASN A 229 4.04 7.89 -3.53
C ASN A 229 2.85 7.92 -2.54
N ASP A 230 2.65 9.03 -1.84
CA ASP A 230 1.62 9.19 -0.79
C ASP A 230 0.17 9.04 -1.27
N PHE A 231 -0.07 9.24 -2.57
CA PHE A 231 -1.39 9.12 -3.20
C PHE A 231 -1.62 7.76 -3.87
N GLY A 232 -0.64 6.85 -3.77
CA GLY A 232 -0.68 5.54 -4.44
C GLY A 232 -0.27 5.60 -5.92
N GLY A 233 0.25 6.73 -6.40
CA GLY A 233 0.85 6.84 -7.71
C GLY A 233 2.18 6.11 -7.77
N ILE A 234 2.48 5.53 -8.95
CA ILE A 234 3.69 4.74 -9.18
C ILE A 234 4.81 5.68 -9.67
N SER A 235 6.00 5.56 -9.09
CA SER A 235 7.18 6.31 -9.52
C SER A 235 7.72 5.83 -10.88
N PRO A 236 8.60 6.61 -11.55
CA PRO A 236 9.47 6.05 -12.59
C PRO A 236 10.23 4.81 -12.13
N ALA A 237 10.58 3.95 -13.07
CA ALA A 237 11.34 2.73 -12.81
C ALA A 237 12.80 3.05 -12.51
N TRP A 238 13.34 2.40 -11.47
CA TRP A 238 14.71 2.53 -11.02
C TRP A 238 15.42 1.19 -11.10
N SER A 239 16.73 1.24 -11.35
CA SER A 239 17.53 0.03 -11.46
C SER A 239 18.91 0.17 -10.83
N VAL A 240 19.42 -0.94 -10.27
CA VAL A 240 20.76 -1.05 -9.71
C VAL A 240 21.31 -2.45 -9.92
N SER A 241 22.61 -2.54 -10.24
CA SER A 241 23.34 -3.80 -10.32
C SER A 241 24.49 -3.80 -9.29
N PRO A 242 24.29 -4.30 -8.06
CA PRO A 242 25.33 -4.29 -7.05
C PRO A 242 26.34 -5.42 -7.34
N THR A 243 27.49 -5.05 -7.92
CA THR A 243 28.50 -5.94 -8.50
C THR A 243 29.48 -6.60 -7.51
N ALA A 244 29.24 -6.45 -6.20
CA ALA A 244 30.07 -6.90 -5.06
C ALA A 244 31.23 -5.95 -4.69
N VAL A 245 31.23 -5.58 -3.39
CA VAL A 245 32.12 -4.70 -2.60
C VAL A 245 32.55 -3.36 -3.23
N ALA A 246 32.00 -2.28 -2.64
CA ALA A 246 32.27 -0.83 -2.82
C ALA A 246 31.62 -0.20 -4.08
N MET A 247 30.92 0.94 -4.10
CA MET A 247 30.67 2.08 -3.20
C MET A 247 29.19 2.51 -3.28
N ALA A 248 28.75 3.41 -2.39
CA ALA A 248 27.41 4.02 -2.42
C ALA A 248 27.11 4.75 -3.75
N GLY A 249 25.84 4.67 -4.20
CA GLY A 249 25.32 5.44 -5.34
C GLY A 249 25.77 4.87 -6.70
N ASN A 250 24.95 4.75 -7.72
CA ASN A 250 23.70 5.42 -8.02
C ASN A 250 22.77 4.38 -8.63
N ALA A 251 21.61 4.18 -8.02
CA ALA A 251 20.52 3.65 -8.81
C ALA A 251 20.23 4.69 -9.91
N VAL A 252 20.08 4.22 -11.15
CA VAL A 252 19.88 5.11 -12.29
C VAL A 252 18.41 5.04 -12.67
N ALA A 253 17.77 6.21 -12.72
CA ALA A 253 16.45 6.34 -13.34
C ALA A 253 16.55 5.91 -14.81
N LYS A 254 15.70 4.97 -15.23
CA LYS A 254 15.62 4.56 -16.64
C LYS A 254 14.63 5.41 -17.41
#